data_AF-A0A6G2DXV0-F1
#
_entry.id   AF-A0A6G2DXV0-F1
#
_cell.length_a   1.000
_cell.length_b   1.000
_cell.length_c   1.000
_cell.angle_alpha   90.00
_cell.angle_beta   90.00
_cell.angle_gamma   90.00
#
_symmetry.space_group_name_H-M   'P 1'
#
loop_
_entity.id
_entity.type
_entity.pdbx_description
1 polymer ?
#
loop_
_entity_poly.entity_id
_entity_poly.type
_entity_poly.pdbx_seq_one_letter_code
_entity_poly.pdbx_strand_id
1 'polypeptide(L)'
;SIRKRDGRVIRFDSTKIVEAVRKAFVACGMGTSELHASEVALEVMSRLSEMGEETPDVETIQDLVEKTLMDQGHDDVAKAYI
;
A
#
# COMPACT_ATOMS: atom_id res chain seq x y z
N SER A 1 6.80 1.47 12.43
CA SER A 1 7.04 0.00 12.51
C SER A 1 5.72 -0.70 12.18
N ILE A 2 5.69 -1.94 11.68
CA ILE A 2 4.42 -2.68 11.50
C ILE A 2 4.25 -3.69 12.61
N ARG A 3 3.03 -3.84 13.14
CA ARG A 3 2.65 -5.00 13.97
C ARG A 3 2.04 -6.09 13.09
N LYS A 4 2.64 -7.28 13.08
CA LYS A 4 2.06 -8.45 12.41
C LYS A 4 0.97 -9.10 13.30
N ARG A 5 0.09 -9.91 12.69
CA ARG A 5 -0.99 -10.63 13.40
C ARG A 5 -0.51 -11.54 14.53
N ASP A 6 0.75 -11.96 14.49
CA ASP A 6 1.41 -12.74 15.54
C ASP A 6 1.97 -11.87 16.70
N GLY A 7 1.70 -10.56 16.69
CA GLY A 7 2.16 -9.60 17.68
C GLY A 7 3.57 -9.06 17.45
N ARG A 8 4.30 -9.57 16.44
CA ARG A 8 5.68 -9.11 16.17
C ARG A 8 5.69 -7.72 15.58
N VAL A 9 6.56 -6.86 16.11
CA VAL A 9 6.82 -5.54 15.55
C VAL A 9 8.04 -5.62 14.64
N ILE A 10 7.83 -5.37 13.35
CA ILE A 10 8.90 -5.33 12.34
C ILE A 10 9.14 -3.89 11.88
N ARG A 11 10.35 -3.60 11.39
CA ARG A 11 10.61 -2.32 10.73
C ARG A 11 9.71 -2.23 9.50
N PHE A 12 8.92 -1.17 9.43
CA PHE A 12 8.12 -0.88 8.25
C PHE A 12 9.05 -0.42 7.15
N ASP A 13 8.88 -0.98 5.95
CA ASP A 13 9.65 -0.63 4.77
C ASP A 13 8.66 -0.30 3.66
N SER A 14 8.57 0.98 3.30
CA SER A 14 7.66 1.48 2.26
C SER A 14 7.97 0.88 0.89
N THR A 15 9.19 0.40 0.65
CA THR A 15 9.56 -0.28 -0.60
C THR A 15 8.72 -1.52 -0.84
N LYS A 16 8.24 -2.19 0.21
CA LYS A 16 7.35 -3.34 0.08
C LYS A 16 5.96 -2.96 -0.44
N ILE A 17 5.46 -1.78 -0.08
CA ILE A 17 4.21 -1.26 -0.65
C ILE A 17 4.41 -0.96 -2.12
N VAL A 18 5.48 -0.25 -2.47
CA VAL A 18 5.82 0.08 -3.87
C VAL A 18 5.91 -1.19 -4.72
N GLU A 19 6.63 -2.22 -4.26
CA GLU A 19 6.74 -3.48 -4.99
C GLU A 19 5.40 -4.22 -5.15
N ALA A 20 4.57 -4.24 -4.09
CA ALA A 20 3.29 -4.92 -4.12
C ALA A 20 2.29 -4.19 -5.05
N VAL A 21 2.21 -2.86 -4.95
CA VAL A 21 1.40 -2.04 -5.84
C VAL A 21 1.88 -2.16 -7.29
N ARG A 22 3.20 -2.12 -7.52
CA ARG A 22 3.76 -2.32 -8.87
C ARG A 22 3.37 -3.68 -9.46
N LYS A 23 3.36 -4.75 -8.66
CA LYS A 23 2.91 -6.07 -9.12
C LYS A 23 1.43 -6.06 -9.52
N ALA A 24 0.57 -5.37 -8.76
CA ALA A 24 -0.84 -5.22 -9.10
C ALA A 24 -1.03 -4.47 -10.43
N PHE A 25 -0.31 -3.35 -10.64
CA PHE A 25 -0.35 -2.62 -11.92
C PHE A 25 0.10 -3.49 -13.10
N VAL A 26 1.16 -4.27 -12.93
CA VAL A 26 1.65 -5.19 -13.96
C VAL A 26 0.63 -6.29 -14.25
N ALA A 27 -0.02 -6.84 -13.22
CA ALA A 27 -1.06 -7.86 -13.37
C ALA A 27 -2.28 -7.34 -14.15
N CYS A 28 -2.62 -6.06 -14.01
CA CYS A 28 -3.68 -5.40 -14.78
C CYS A 28 -3.25 -4.97 -16.19
N GLY A 29 -2.00 -5.24 -16.61
CA GLY A 29 -1.50 -4.84 -17.94
C GLY A 29 -1.20 -3.35 -18.07
N MET A 30 -1.17 -2.59 -16.97
CA MET A 30 -0.93 -1.13 -16.93
C MET A 30 0.57 -0.76 -17.04
N GLY A 31 1.42 -1.70 -17.43
CA GLY A 31 2.87 -1.52 -17.59
C GLY A 31 3.64 -1.28 -16.27
N THR A 32 4.92 -0.90 -16.39
CA THR A 32 5.76 -0.51 -15.26
C THR A 32 5.39 0.88 -14.76
N SER A 33 4.33 0.96 -13.98
CA SER A 33 3.90 2.18 -13.29
C SER A 33 4.69 2.39 -11.99
N GLU A 34 6.02 2.49 -12.08
CA GLU A 34 6.88 2.74 -10.91
C GLU A 34 6.57 4.09 -10.25
N LEU A 35 6.25 5.10 -11.07
CA LEU A 35 5.76 6.41 -10.61
C LEU A 35 4.45 6.27 -9.83
N HIS A 36 3.40 5.70 -10.42
CA HIS A 36 2.11 5.56 -9.72
C HIS A 36 2.23 4.67 -8.46
N ALA A 37 3.02 3.61 -8.50
CA ALA A 37 3.26 2.77 -7.31
C ALA A 37 3.97 3.55 -6.19
N SER A 38 4.88 4.44 -6.54
CA SER A 38 5.56 5.32 -5.58
C SER A 38 4.62 6.38 -5.01
N GLU A 39 3.75 6.95 -5.86
CA GLU A 39 2.71 7.91 -5.44
C GLU A 39 1.72 7.28 -4.46
N VAL A 40 1.21 6.09 -4.77
CA VAL A 40 0.33 5.32 -3.86
C VAL A 40 1.03 5.07 -2.52
N ALA A 41 2.29 4.62 -2.54
CA ALA A 41 3.03 4.35 -1.31
C ALA A 41 3.26 5.60 -0.46
N LEU A 42 3.53 6.75 -1.09
CA LEU A 42 3.68 8.04 -0.41
C LEU A 42 2.36 8.50 0.22
N GLU A 43 1.24 8.38 -0.49
CA GLU A 43 -0.08 8.76 0.01
C GLU A 43 -0.49 7.88 1.20
N VAL A 44 -0.28 6.57 1.12
CA VAL A 44 -0.52 5.64 2.24
C VAL A 44 0.32 6.02 3.45
N MET A 45 1.57 6.41 3.25
CA MET A 45 2.44 6.87 4.33
C MET A 45 1.98 8.18 4.96
N SER A 46 1.48 9.12 4.16
CA SER A 46 0.89 10.37 4.65
C SER A 46 -0.32 10.06 5.53
N ARG A 47 -1.25 9.22 5.04
CA ARG A 47 -2.46 8.83 5.77
C ARG A 47 -2.16 8.10 7.08
N LEU A 48 -1.18 7.19 7.08
CA LEU A 48 -0.71 6.53 8.31
C LEU A 48 -0.16 7.53 9.32
N SER A 49 0.62 8.51 8.86
CA SER A 49 1.17 9.56 9.72
C SER A 49 0.07 10.45 10.30
N GLU A 50 -0.95 10.78 9.52
CA GLU A 50 -2.11 11.59 9.95
C GLU A 50 -2.99 10.86 10.97
N MET A 51 -3.12 9.53 10.85
CA MET A 51 -3.86 8.69 11.80
C MET A 51 -3.18 8.61 13.17
N GLY A 52 -1.90 9.00 13.28
CA GLY A 52 -1.13 8.88 14.53
C GLY A 52 -0.85 7.44 14.95
N GLU A 53 -1.03 6.47 14.04
CA GLU A 53 -0.68 5.08 14.31
C GLU A 53 0.83 4.88 14.22
N GLU A 54 1.50 4.77 15.36
CA GLU A 54 2.94 4.47 15.40
C GLU A 54 3.26 3.03 14.95
N THR A 55 2.26 2.14 15.08
CA THR A 55 2.37 0.70 14.77
C THR A 55 1.13 0.17 14.06
N PRO A 56 0.86 0.63 12.83
CA PRO A 56 -0.21 0.07 12.02
C PRO A 56 0.02 -1.43 11.83
N ASP A 57 -1.07 -2.19 11.82
CA ASP A 57 -0.99 -3.58 11.43
C ASP A 57 -1.00 -3.75 9.91
N VAL A 58 -0.77 -4.98 9.46
CA VAL A 58 -0.69 -5.28 8.03
C VAL A 58 -2.04 -5.04 7.33
N GLU A 59 -3.16 -5.29 8.01
CA GLU A 59 -4.50 -5.13 7.43
C GLU A 59 -4.83 -3.64 7.26
N THR A 60 -4.53 -2.79 8.25
CA THR A 60 -4.69 -1.33 8.11
C THR A 60 -3.94 -0.79 6.89
N ILE A 61 -2.74 -1.29 6.64
CA ILE A 61 -1.94 -0.87 5.48
C ILE A 61 -2.55 -1.39 4.18
N GLN A 62 -3.04 -2.63 4.16
CA GLN A 62 -3.73 -3.17 3.00
C GLN A 62 -4.98 -2.36 2.65
N ASP A 63 -5.83 -2.07 3.64
CA ASP A 63 -7.04 -1.27 3.48
C ASP A 63 -6.73 0.14 2.97
N LEU A 64 -5.66 0.77 3.49
CA LEU A 64 -5.22 2.09 3.03
C LEU A 64 -4.70 2.06 1.60
N VAL A 65 -3.95 1.02 1.21
CA VAL A 65 -3.48 0.87 -0.17
C VAL A 65 -4.65 0.67 -1.12
N GLU A 66 -5.59 -0.20 -0.77
CA GLU A 66 -6.79 -0.47 -1.57
C GLU A 66 -7.62 0.80 -1.76
N LYS A 67 -7.90 1.51 -0.65
CA LYS A 67 -8.64 2.77 -0.69
C LYS A 67 -7.94 3.84 -1.52
N THR A 68 -6.62 3.97 -1.39
CA THR A 68 -5.83 4.93 -2.18
C THR A 68 -5.89 4.61 -3.67
N LEU A 69 -5.79 3.32 -4.04
CA LEU A 69 -5.93 2.89 -5.44
C LEU A 69 -7.33 3.19 -5.99
N MET A 70 -8.39 2.93 -5.22
CA MET A 70 -9.76 3.29 -5.62
C MET A 70 -9.95 4.80 -5.75
N ASP A 71 -9.45 5.59 -4.79
CA ASP A 71 -9.53 7.06 -4.81
C ASP A 71 -8.85 7.65 -6.06
N GLN A 72 -7.80 7.00 -6.56
CA GLN A 72 -7.09 7.37 -7.79
C GLN A 72 -7.73 6.82 -9.08
N GLY A 73 -8.87 6.11 -8.98
CA GLY A 73 -9.57 5.53 -10.13
C GLY A 73 -8.90 4.26 -10.69
N HIS A 74 -8.10 3.57 -9.87
CA HIS A 74 -7.44 2.32 -10.21
C HIS A 74 -8.17 1.11 -9.59
N ASP A 75 -9.49 1.04 -9.72
CA ASP A 75 -10.35 -0.01 -9.13
C ASP A 75 -9.90 -1.43 -9.50
N ASP A 76 -9.47 -1.63 -10.74
CA ASP A 76 -9.02 -2.94 -11.23
C ASP A 76 -7.69 -3.34 -10.59
N VAL A 77 -6.82 -2.37 -10.32
CA VAL A 77 -5.53 -2.56 -9.64
C VAL A 77 -5.73 -2.82 -8.16
N ALA A 78 -6.67 -2.11 -7.53
CA ALA A 78 -7.06 -2.35 -6.14
C ALA A 78 -7.52 -3.80 -5.94
N LYS A 79 -8.35 -4.32 -6.85
CA LYS A 79 -8.78 -5.73 -6.82
C LYS A 79 -7.64 -6.72 -7.06
N ALA A 80 -6.68 -6.38 -7.93
CA ALA A 80 -5.53 -7.24 -8.22
C ALA A 80 -4.44 -7.21 -7.13
N TYR A 81 -4.50 -6.25 -6.22
CA TYR A 81 -3.58 -6.11 -5.09
C TYR A 81 -3.89 -7.06 -3.92
N ILE A 82 -5.17 -7.47 -3.78
CA ILE A 82 -5.68 -8.36 -2.71
C ILE A 82 -5.21 -9.81 -2.90
#